data_AF-A0A3P7EP47-F1
#
_entry.id   AF-A0A3P7EP47-F1
#
_cell.length_a   1.000
_cell.length_b   1.000
_cell.length_c   1.000
_cell.angle_alpha   90.00
_cell.angle_beta   90.00
_cell.angle_gamma   90.00
#
_symmetry.space_group_name_H-M   'P 1'
#
loop_
_entity.id
_entity.type
_entity.pdbx_description
1 polymer ?
#
loop_
_entity_poly.entity_id
_entity_poly.type
_entity_poly.pdbx_seq_one_letter_code
_entity_poly.pdbx_strand_id
1 'polypeptide(L)'
;MPQAFLSSNWSNTLMYITRLVTILSCLLFFLGTPFGNTYPWYQRALIANAATFALRLHQRIAQRGNQPRLSQESMQLIVSEDSLHYLLYSVIFLLTPPVTVALAPIFCFAFLHCLGFTQNLLMLYAGKSENPSILTKKILDCISMAQGHSDNVLRIIAIHEILLMVISIVLAFSGRIPLLPFFYYHFLKLRYTSRRNPYCRRVFSELRIAFHQLADHPNCPQFVRSIIRGTVNFISRLSPSEHTA
;
A
#
# COMPACT_ATOMS: atom_id res chain seq x y z
N MET A 1 -30.76 6.50 -8.08
CA MET A 1 -30.03 7.61 -7.41
C MET A 1 -28.70 7.21 -6.76
N PRO A 2 -28.56 6.13 -5.99
CA PRO A 2 -27.24 5.48 -5.87
C PRO A 2 -26.73 5.12 -7.26
N GLN A 3 -27.60 4.57 -8.14
CA GLN A 3 -27.29 4.42 -9.56
C GLN A 3 -26.83 5.72 -10.27
N ALA A 4 -27.38 6.88 -9.90
CA ALA A 4 -27.01 8.17 -10.50
C ALA A 4 -25.67 8.71 -9.95
N PHE A 5 -25.39 8.49 -8.66
CA PHE A 5 -24.09 8.77 -8.04
C PHE A 5 -23.00 7.82 -8.53
N LEU A 6 -23.34 6.55 -8.69
CA LEU A 6 -22.46 5.49 -9.21
C LEU A 6 -22.16 5.73 -10.69
N SER A 7 -23.14 6.18 -11.48
CA SER A 7 -22.96 6.51 -12.90
C SER A 7 -22.23 7.84 -13.10
N SER A 8 -22.47 8.85 -12.24
CA SER A 8 -21.74 10.13 -12.32
C SER A 8 -20.28 9.99 -11.88
N ASN A 9 -19.97 9.06 -10.97
CA ASN A 9 -18.63 8.75 -10.50
C ASN A 9 -18.16 7.36 -10.94
N TRP A 10 -18.38 6.99 -12.21
CA TRP A 10 -18.09 5.65 -12.73
C TRP A 10 -16.67 5.15 -12.41
N SER A 11 -15.65 6.03 -12.48
CA SER A 11 -14.26 5.70 -12.16
C SER A 11 -14.09 5.30 -10.69
N ASN A 12 -14.69 6.06 -9.77
CA ASN A 12 -14.63 5.76 -8.34
C ASN A 12 -15.41 4.49 -7.99
N THR A 13 -16.55 4.26 -8.67
CA THR A 13 -17.32 3.01 -8.55
C THR A 13 -16.52 1.81 -9.02
N LEU A 14 -15.85 1.91 -10.17
CA LEU A 14 -15.03 0.82 -10.70
C LEU A 14 -13.86 0.50 -9.77
N MET A 15 -13.17 1.54 -9.27
CA MET A 15 -12.12 1.35 -8.26
C MET A 15 -12.64 0.74 -6.95
N TYR A 16 -13.88 1.02 -6.56
CA TYR A 16 -14.50 0.40 -5.39
C TYR A 16 -14.75 -1.10 -5.63
N ILE A 17 -15.28 -1.47 -6.80
CA ILE A 17 -15.50 -2.87 -7.18
C ILE A 17 -14.17 -3.63 -7.23
N THR A 18 -13.14 -3.09 -7.87
CA THR A 18 -11.83 -3.77 -7.95
C THR A 18 -11.20 -3.95 -6.57
N ARG A 19 -11.38 -3.00 -5.64
CA ARG A 19 -10.93 -3.17 -4.24
C ARG A 19 -11.69 -4.27 -3.49
N LEU A 20 -13.01 -4.38 -3.70
CA LEU A 20 -13.78 -5.50 -3.13
C LEU A 20 -13.27 -6.85 -3.66
N VAL A 21 -12.95 -6.93 -4.96
CA VAL A 21 -12.32 -8.12 -5.55
C VAL A 21 -10.95 -8.40 -4.92
N THR A 22 -10.13 -7.37 -4.67
CA THR A 22 -8.85 -7.53 -3.95
C THR A 22 -9.06 -8.10 -2.55
N ILE A 23 -9.97 -7.52 -1.76
CA ILE A 23 -10.29 -7.96 -0.40
C ILE A 23 -10.77 -9.42 -0.40
N LEU A 24 -11.76 -9.74 -1.23
CA LEU A 24 -12.30 -11.09 -1.32
C LEU A 24 -11.24 -12.11 -1.75
N SER A 25 -10.41 -11.77 -2.74
CA SER A 25 -9.35 -12.64 -3.22
C SER A 25 -8.28 -12.88 -2.15
N CYS A 26 -7.89 -11.85 -1.38
CA CYS A 26 -7.00 -12.02 -0.23
C CYS A 26 -7.61 -12.94 0.82
N LEU A 27 -8.89 -12.75 1.18
CA LEU A 27 -9.57 -13.60 2.16
C LEU A 27 -9.64 -15.06 1.69
N LEU A 28 -10.01 -15.30 0.43
CA LEU A 28 -10.10 -16.65 -0.13
C LEU A 28 -8.72 -17.29 -0.31
N PHE A 29 -7.66 -16.50 -0.53
CA PHE A 29 -6.28 -17.01 -0.50
C PHE A 29 -5.92 -17.55 0.90
N PHE A 30 -6.16 -16.76 1.96
CA PHE A 30 -5.82 -17.18 3.33
C PHE A 30 -6.73 -18.31 3.82
N LEU A 31 -8.05 -18.17 3.68
CA LEU A 31 -9.02 -19.18 4.12
C LEU A 31 -8.93 -20.46 3.29
N GLY A 32 -8.59 -20.36 2.01
CA GLY A 32 -8.49 -21.49 1.08
C GLY A 32 -7.20 -22.29 1.22
N THR A 33 -6.18 -21.79 1.93
CA THR A 33 -4.86 -22.44 2.03
C THR A 33 -4.93 -23.88 2.55
N PRO A 34 -5.81 -24.23 3.51
CA PRO A 34 -6.01 -25.62 3.94
C PRO A 34 -6.74 -26.51 2.91
N PHE A 35 -7.44 -25.92 1.94
CA PHE A 35 -8.42 -26.60 1.10
C PHE A 35 -7.98 -26.82 -0.36
N GLY A 36 -6.75 -26.43 -0.72
CA GLY A 36 -6.17 -26.74 -2.03
C GLY A 36 -5.39 -25.59 -2.66
N ASN A 37 -5.40 -25.54 -3.99
CA ASN A 37 -4.61 -24.57 -4.75
C ASN A 37 -5.19 -23.14 -4.66
N THR A 38 -4.54 -22.28 -3.88
CA THR A 38 -4.92 -20.88 -3.70
C THR A 38 -4.23 -19.90 -4.65
N TYR A 39 -3.35 -20.40 -5.53
CA TYR A 39 -2.61 -19.58 -6.48
C TYR A 39 -3.51 -18.65 -7.34
N PRO A 40 -4.69 -19.10 -7.84
CA PRO A 40 -5.57 -18.22 -8.59
C PRO A 40 -6.09 -17.03 -7.77
N TRP A 41 -6.34 -17.21 -6.47
CA TRP A 41 -6.77 -16.14 -5.57
C TRP A 41 -5.65 -15.12 -5.32
N TYR A 42 -4.41 -15.60 -5.19
CA TYR A 42 -3.23 -14.72 -5.13
C TYR A 42 -3.12 -13.83 -6.37
N GLN A 43 -3.19 -14.43 -7.57
CA GLN A 43 -3.11 -13.69 -8.82
C GLN A 43 -4.27 -12.70 -8.98
N ARG A 44 -5.50 -13.12 -8.65
CA ARG A 44 -6.68 -12.24 -8.71
C ARG A 44 -6.55 -11.04 -7.78
N ALA A 45 -6.04 -11.23 -6.56
CA ALA A 45 -5.80 -10.13 -5.63
C ALA A 45 -4.84 -9.09 -6.20
N LEU A 46 -3.72 -9.53 -6.79
CA LEU A 46 -2.73 -8.63 -7.37
C LEU A 46 -3.22 -7.96 -8.66
N ILE A 47 -3.94 -8.67 -9.53
CA ILE A 47 -4.52 -8.09 -10.76
C ILE A 47 -5.59 -7.05 -10.42
N ALA A 48 -6.48 -7.36 -9.46
CA ALA A 48 -7.51 -6.41 -9.03
C ALA A 48 -6.90 -5.17 -8.35
N ASN A 49 -5.82 -5.35 -7.58
CA ASN A 49 -5.06 -4.24 -7.03
C ASN A 49 -4.40 -3.41 -8.12
N ALA A 50 -3.72 -4.04 -9.08
CA ALA A 50 -3.13 -3.37 -10.25
C ALA A 50 -4.17 -2.56 -11.02
N ALA A 51 -5.35 -3.13 -11.30
CA ALA A 51 -6.44 -2.43 -11.96
C ALA A 51 -6.91 -1.21 -11.16
N THR A 52 -7.08 -1.34 -9.84
CA THR A 52 -7.45 -0.23 -8.94
C THR A 52 -6.46 0.94 -9.08
N PHE A 53 -5.16 0.64 -9.05
CA PHE A 53 -4.11 1.64 -9.09
C PHE A 53 -3.85 2.20 -10.48
N ALA A 54 -4.04 1.42 -11.54
CA ALA A 54 -4.01 1.89 -12.93
C ALA A 54 -5.16 2.88 -13.21
N LEU A 55 -6.39 2.56 -12.77
CA LEU A 55 -7.53 3.47 -12.86
C LEU A 55 -7.28 4.77 -12.08
N ARG A 56 -6.74 4.65 -10.87
CA ARG A 56 -6.40 5.81 -10.04
C ARG A 56 -5.33 6.68 -10.70
N LEU A 57 -4.31 6.07 -11.30
CA LEU A 57 -3.26 6.79 -12.02
C LEU A 57 -3.85 7.53 -13.23
N HIS A 58 -4.64 6.83 -14.05
CA HIS A 58 -5.33 7.43 -15.20
C HIS A 58 -6.21 8.61 -14.79
N GLN A 59 -7.04 8.44 -13.76
CA GLN A 59 -7.91 9.51 -13.26
C GLN A 59 -7.10 10.73 -12.79
N ARG A 60 -5.98 10.53 -12.09
CA ARG A 60 -5.14 11.63 -11.60
C ARG A 60 -4.43 12.38 -12.72
N ILE A 61 -4.01 11.68 -13.77
CA ILE A 61 -3.42 12.30 -14.97
C ILE A 61 -4.51 13.12 -15.68
N ALA A 62 -5.69 12.54 -15.90
CA ALA A 62 -6.81 13.19 -16.56
C ALA A 62 -7.28 14.46 -15.83
N GLN A 63 -7.35 14.44 -14.49
CA GLN A 63 -7.73 15.59 -13.67
C GLN A 63 -6.76 16.77 -13.74
N ARG A 64 -5.49 16.54 -14.13
CA ARG A 64 -4.49 17.61 -14.27
C ARG A 64 -4.50 18.31 -15.63
N GLY A 65 -5.46 18.00 -16.51
CA GLY A 65 -5.67 18.72 -17.77
C GLY A 65 -4.65 18.46 -18.88
N ASN A 66 -3.60 17.68 -18.61
CA ASN A 66 -2.62 17.31 -19.62
C ASN A 66 -2.97 15.96 -20.24
N GLN A 67 -3.19 15.92 -21.56
CA GLN A 67 -2.84 14.72 -22.33
C GLN A 67 -1.38 14.38 -21.98
N PRO A 68 -1.03 13.12 -21.70
CA PRO A 68 0.34 12.74 -21.38
C PRO A 68 1.22 13.05 -22.60
N ARG A 69 1.76 14.25 -22.65
CA ARG A 69 2.85 14.58 -23.56
C ARG A 69 4.05 13.81 -23.02
N LEU A 70 4.75 13.09 -23.90
CA LEU A 70 6.03 12.44 -23.57
C LEU A 70 7.08 13.53 -23.32
N SER A 71 6.95 14.23 -22.20
CA SER A 71 7.90 15.22 -21.69
C SER A 71 8.52 14.70 -20.40
N GLN A 72 9.75 15.14 -20.12
CA GLN A 72 10.46 14.78 -18.89
C GLN A 72 9.66 15.15 -17.63
N GLU A 73 8.99 16.29 -17.65
CA GLU A 73 8.13 16.76 -16.57
C GLU A 73 6.92 15.83 -16.34
N SER A 74 6.26 15.39 -17.41
CA SER A 74 5.13 14.45 -17.31
C SER A 74 5.57 13.09 -16.77
N MET A 75 6.78 12.63 -17.14
CA MET A 75 7.35 11.40 -16.62
C MET A 75 7.65 11.50 -15.12
N GLN A 76 8.30 12.59 -14.69
CA GLN A 76 8.57 12.84 -13.27
C GLN A 76 7.28 12.91 -12.46
N LEU A 77 6.24 13.52 -13.03
CA LEU A 77 4.92 13.58 -12.44
C LEU A 77 4.34 12.19 -12.21
N ILE A 78 4.31 11.35 -13.26
CA ILE A 78 3.78 9.99 -13.21
C ILE A 78 4.57 9.13 -12.21
N VAL A 79 5.91 9.23 -12.23
CA VAL A 79 6.78 8.50 -11.31
C VAL A 79 6.59 8.95 -9.85
N SER A 80 6.18 10.19 -9.60
CA SER A 80 5.89 10.68 -8.25
C SER A 80 4.54 10.19 -7.69
N GLU A 81 3.68 9.60 -8.53
CA GLU A 81 2.36 9.14 -8.13
C GLU A 81 2.42 7.81 -7.37
N ASP A 82 1.91 7.80 -6.12
CA ASP A 82 1.73 6.57 -5.31
C ASP A 82 1.00 5.45 -6.06
N SER A 83 0.11 5.84 -6.98
CA SER A 83 -0.67 4.89 -7.76
C SER A 83 0.20 4.12 -8.74
N LEU A 84 1.24 4.75 -9.32
CA LEU A 84 2.21 4.02 -10.13
C LEU A 84 3.02 3.06 -9.25
N HIS A 85 3.45 3.48 -8.06
CA HIS A 85 4.28 2.66 -7.18
C HIS A 85 3.57 1.34 -6.86
N TYR A 86 2.30 1.41 -6.48
CA TYR A 86 1.50 0.22 -6.16
C TYR A 86 1.05 -0.59 -7.40
N LEU A 87 0.99 0.03 -8.57
CA LEU A 87 0.86 -0.71 -9.83
C LEU A 87 2.10 -1.56 -10.10
N LEU A 88 3.30 -0.96 -9.98
CA LEU A 88 4.58 -1.66 -10.13
C LEU A 88 4.73 -2.76 -9.07
N TYR A 89 4.34 -2.49 -7.83
CA TYR A 89 4.29 -3.49 -6.76
C TYR A 89 3.51 -4.74 -7.19
N SER A 90 2.28 -4.55 -7.69
CA SER A 90 1.47 -5.67 -8.17
C SER A 90 2.12 -6.42 -9.32
N VAL A 91 2.77 -5.73 -10.26
CA VAL A 91 3.49 -6.36 -11.38
C VAL A 91 4.68 -7.19 -10.88
N ILE A 92 5.49 -6.65 -9.95
CA ILE A 92 6.63 -7.38 -9.37
C ILE A 92 6.17 -8.71 -8.75
N PHE A 93 5.10 -8.68 -7.95
CA PHE A 93 4.60 -9.89 -7.28
C PHE A 93 3.77 -10.81 -8.19
N LEU A 94 3.25 -10.33 -9.32
CA LEU A 94 2.63 -11.20 -10.34
C LEU A 94 3.67 -12.00 -11.13
N LEU A 95 4.85 -11.41 -11.35
CA LEU A 95 5.94 -12.02 -12.11
C LEU A 95 6.86 -12.91 -11.26
N THR A 96 6.55 -13.07 -9.98
CA THR A 96 7.36 -13.85 -9.05
C THR A 96 6.53 -14.94 -8.37
N PRO A 97 7.15 -16.03 -7.88
CA PRO A 97 6.47 -17.01 -7.04
C PRO A 97 5.73 -16.34 -5.86
N PRO A 98 4.60 -16.90 -5.40
CA PRO A 98 3.76 -16.26 -4.40
C PRO A 98 4.52 -15.89 -3.12
N VAL A 99 4.52 -14.59 -2.80
CA VAL A 99 5.00 -14.06 -1.53
C VAL A 99 3.79 -13.64 -0.71
N THR A 100 3.34 -14.50 0.20
CA THR A 100 2.11 -14.30 0.99
C THR A 100 2.07 -12.96 1.73
N VAL A 101 3.20 -12.55 2.29
CA VAL A 101 3.32 -11.28 3.05
C VAL A 101 3.06 -10.06 2.15
N ALA A 102 3.18 -10.19 0.82
CA ALA A 102 2.89 -9.12 -0.13
C ALA A 102 1.39 -8.80 -0.27
N LEU A 103 0.50 -9.69 0.21
CA LEU A 103 -0.93 -9.42 0.19
C LEU A 103 -1.40 -8.47 1.30
N ALA A 104 -0.65 -8.36 2.40
CA ALA A 104 -1.02 -7.52 3.54
C ALA A 104 -1.22 -6.04 3.17
N PRO A 105 -0.26 -5.35 2.51
CA PRO A 105 -0.43 -3.92 2.21
C PRO A 105 -1.56 -3.66 1.21
N ILE A 106 -1.73 -4.50 0.18
CA ILE A 106 -2.81 -4.33 -0.80
C ILE A 106 -4.19 -4.57 -0.18
N PHE A 107 -4.30 -5.51 0.76
CA PHE A 107 -5.52 -5.75 1.52
C PHE A 107 -5.87 -4.53 2.39
N CYS A 108 -4.91 -4.03 3.17
CA CYS A 108 -5.14 -2.88 4.04
C CYS A 108 -5.51 -1.61 3.24
N PHE A 109 -4.85 -1.34 2.11
CA PHE A 109 -5.21 -0.23 1.24
C PHE A 109 -6.60 -0.38 0.64
N ALA A 110 -6.93 -1.56 0.12
CA ALA A 110 -8.26 -1.83 -0.42
C ALA A 110 -9.34 -1.66 0.65
N PHE A 111 -9.10 -2.20 1.85
CA PHE A 111 -10.02 -2.12 2.99
C PHE A 111 -10.29 -0.68 3.43
N LEU A 112 -9.24 0.13 3.68
CA LEU A 112 -9.40 1.54 4.06
C LEU A 112 -10.18 2.34 3.02
N HIS A 113 -9.88 2.14 1.74
CA HIS A 113 -10.57 2.86 0.67
C HIS A 113 -12.02 2.37 0.47
N CYS A 114 -12.30 1.09 0.70
CA CYS A 114 -13.67 0.58 0.70
C CYS A 114 -14.48 1.15 1.87
N LEU A 115 -13.91 1.24 3.08
CA LEU A 115 -14.56 1.88 4.22
C LEU A 115 -14.95 3.34 3.90
N GLY A 116 -14.04 4.12 3.32
CA GLY A 116 -14.30 5.51 2.89
C GLY A 116 -15.44 5.62 1.88
N PHE A 117 -15.43 4.77 0.85
CA PHE A 117 -16.47 4.79 -0.16
C PHE A 117 -17.84 4.36 0.41
N THR A 118 -17.87 3.30 1.23
CA THR A 118 -19.08 2.82 1.89
C THR A 118 -19.66 3.86 2.84
N GLN A 119 -18.82 4.57 3.60
CA GLN A 119 -19.28 5.65 4.46
C GLN A 119 -19.99 6.75 3.67
N ASN A 120 -19.39 7.22 2.57
CA ASN A 120 -19.99 8.24 1.70
C ASN A 120 -21.34 7.75 1.14
N LEU A 121 -21.41 6.49 0.72
CA LEU A 121 -22.65 5.90 0.20
C LEU A 121 -23.75 5.81 1.27
N LEU A 122 -23.39 5.40 2.49
CA LEU A 122 -24.32 5.32 3.62
C LEU A 122 -24.79 6.70 4.10
N MET A 123 -23.91 7.70 4.10
CA MET A 123 -24.27 9.09 4.43
C MET A 123 -25.27 9.65 3.41
N LEU A 124 -25.09 9.38 2.11
CA LEU A 124 -26.04 9.78 1.06
C LEU A 124 -27.40 9.09 1.22
N TYR A 125 -27.42 7.84 1.69
CA TYR A 125 -28.65 7.12 1.97
C TYR A 125 -29.34 7.63 3.25
N ALA A 126 -28.58 7.81 4.32
CA ALA A 126 -29.08 8.25 5.63
C ALA A 126 -29.60 9.69 5.60
N GLY A 127 -28.92 10.62 4.90
CA GLY A 127 -29.34 12.02 4.78
C GLY A 127 -30.66 12.24 4.03
N LYS A 128 -31.21 11.20 3.40
CA LYS A 128 -32.54 11.21 2.76
C LYS A 128 -33.63 10.53 3.58
N SER A 129 -33.26 9.85 4.66
CA SER A 129 -34.18 9.10 5.50
C SER A 129 -34.50 9.95 6.72
N GLU A 130 -35.77 10.34 6.91
CA GLU A 130 -36.20 11.08 8.11
C GLU A 130 -35.91 10.26 9.39
N ASN A 131 -35.95 8.93 9.30
CA ASN A 131 -35.52 8.00 10.34
C ASN A 131 -34.58 6.93 9.78
N PRO A 132 -33.25 7.12 9.77
CA PRO A 132 -32.33 6.10 9.30
C PRO A 132 -32.38 4.88 10.22
N SER A 133 -32.40 3.68 9.62
CA SER A 133 -32.42 2.41 10.33
C SER A 133 -31.30 2.32 11.37
N ILE A 134 -31.58 1.70 12.52
CA ILE A 134 -30.60 1.43 13.58
C ILE A 134 -29.39 0.69 13.02
N LEU A 135 -29.60 -0.23 12.07
CA LEU A 135 -28.51 -0.95 11.41
C LEU A 135 -27.59 0.00 10.63
N THR A 136 -28.16 0.94 9.87
CA THR A 136 -27.39 1.93 9.10
C THR A 136 -26.54 2.80 10.03
N LYS A 137 -27.09 3.25 11.16
CA LYS A 137 -26.36 4.01 12.18
C LYS A 137 -25.21 3.19 12.76
N LYS A 138 -25.49 1.96 13.21
CA LYS A 138 -24.46 1.04 13.75
C LYS A 138 -23.32 0.75 12.77
N ILE A 139 -23.65 0.54 11.49
CA ILE A 139 -22.63 0.32 10.44
C ILE A 139 -21.81 1.59 10.24
N LEU A 140 -22.45 2.77 10.20
CA LEU A 140 -21.75 4.04 10.04
C LEU A 140 -20.79 4.32 11.21
N ASP A 141 -21.22 4.03 12.44
CA ASP A 141 -20.40 4.16 13.66
C ASP A 141 -19.21 3.18 13.64
N CYS A 142 -19.44 1.94 13.20
CA CYS A 142 -18.37 0.96 13.05
C CYS A 142 -17.33 1.40 12.01
N ILE A 143 -17.79 1.93 10.87
CA ILE A 143 -16.91 2.44 9.81
C ILE A 143 -16.13 3.66 10.28
N SER A 144 -16.77 4.61 10.96
CA SER A 144 -16.10 5.81 11.47
C SER A 144 -15.04 5.46 12.52
N MET A 145 -15.34 4.51 13.42
CA MET A 145 -14.37 3.98 14.38
C MET A 145 -13.18 3.30 13.68
N ALA A 146 -13.43 2.47 12.67
CA ALA A 146 -12.39 1.83 11.89
C ALA A 146 -11.50 2.84 11.15
N GLN A 147 -12.10 3.89 10.59
CA GLN A 147 -11.36 4.99 9.94
C GLN A 147 -10.58 5.87 10.92
N GLY A 148 -11.03 5.99 12.17
CA GLY A 148 -10.27 6.65 13.23
C GLY A 148 -8.88 6.04 13.45
N HIS A 149 -8.70 4.77 13.07
CA HIS A 149 -7.42 4.06 13.13
C HIS A 149 -6.65 4.04 11.80
N SER A 150 -7.05 4.85 10.82
CA SER A 150 -6.42 4.87 9.48
C SER A 150 -4.93 5.19 9.51
N ASP A 151 -4.47 6.09 10.39
CA ASP A 151 -3.05 6.40 10.58
C ASP A 151 -2.25 5.17 11.02
N ASN A 152 -2.78 4.42 12.00
CA ASN A 152 -2.17 3.17 12.48
C ASN A 152 -2.10 2.12 11.36
N VAL A 153 -3.16 1.98 10.56
CA VAL A 153 -3.17 1.04 9.44
C VAL A 153 -2.13 1.45 8.38
N LEU A 154 -2.02 2.74 8.04
CA LEU A 154 -1.02 3.24 7.11
C LEU A 154 0.41 3.04 7.63
N ARG A 155 0.63 3.16 8.94
CA ARG A 155 1.90 2.83 9.59
C ARG A 155 2.21 1.34 9.51
N ILE A 156 1.22 0.46 9.75
CA ILE A 156 1.36 -0.99 9.59
C ILE A 156 1.73 -1.34 8.14
N ILE A 157 1.10 -0.69 7.16
CA ILE A 157 1.45 -0.87 5.75
C ILE A 157 2.92 -0.47 5.50
N ALA A 158 3.36 0.69 5.98
CA ALA A 158 4.75 1.12 5.84
C ALA A 158 5.75 0.14 6.49
N ILE A 159 5.43 -0.42 7.66
CA ILE A 159 6.25 -1.47 8.28
C ILE A 159 6.31 -2.72 7.39
N HIS A 160 5.19 -3.15 6.81
CA HIS A 160 5.17 -4.28 5.87
C HIS A 160 5.96 -3.99 4.59
N GLU A 161 5.87 -2.77 4.06
CA GLU A 161 6.66 -2.34 2.90
C GLU A 161 8.16 -2.48 3.18
N ILE A 162 8.63 -2.08 4.36
CA ILE A 162 10.04 -2.19 4.78
C ILE A 162 10.42 -3.65 5.06
N LEU A 163 9.57 -4.42 5.76
CA LEU A 163 9.82 -5.83 6.08
C LEU A 163 9.97 -6.68 4.82
N LEU A 164 9.16 -6.41 3.79
CA LEU A 164 9.24 -7.11 2.51
C LEU A 164 10.59 -6.92 1.81
N MET A 165 11.32 -5.84 2.09
CA MET A 165 12.68 -5.69 1.59
C MET A 165 13.61 -6.74 2.19
N VAL A 166 13.55 -6.93 3.52
CA VAL A 166 14.31 -7.97 4.22
C VAL A 166 13.93 -9.35 3.70
N ILE A 167 12.62 -9.63 3.56
CA ILE A 167 12.12 -10.89 3.02
C ILE A 167 12.62 -11.11 1.58
N SER A 168 12.61 -10.08 0.73
CA SER A 168 13.06 -10.20 -0.65
C SER A 168 14.55 -10.56 -0.76
N ILE A 169 15.38 -10.01 0.13
CA ILE A 169 16.81 -10.34 0.21
C ILE A 169 16.99 -11.81 0.62
N VAL A 170 16.27 -12.28 1.64
CA VAL A 170 16.30 -13.69 2.07
C VAL A 170 15.85 -14.63 0.95
N LEU A 171 14.78 -14.28 0.24
CA LEU A 171 14.28 -15.05 -0.90
C LEU A 171 15.28 -15.06 -2.07
N ALA A 172 16.05 -14.00 -2.29
CA ALA A 172 17.09 -13.99 -3.31
C ALA A 172 18.19 -15.02 -3.02
N PHE A 173 18.61 -15.15 -1.75
CA PHE A 173 19.59 -16.16 -1.34
C PHE A 173 19.09 -17.59 -1.45
N SER A 174 17.76 -17.81 -1.47
CA SER A 174 17.19 -19.14 -1.75
C SER A 174 17.38 -19.59 -3.22
N GLY A 175 17.88 -18.71 -4.09
CA GLY A 175 18.12 -18.98 -5.51
C GLY A 175 16.86 -18.95 -6.39
N ARG A 176 15.66 -18.88 -5.81
CA ARG A 176 14.39 -18.92 -6.56
C ARG A 176 14.05 -17.62 -7.29
N ILE A 177 14.40 -16.47 -6.69
CA ILE A 177 14.00 -15.14 -7.19
C ILE A 177 15.12 -14.11 -6.96
N PRO A 178 16.32 -14.29 -7.54
CA PRO A 178 17.49 -13.48 -7.20
C PRO A 178 17.34 -11.99 -7.51
N LEU A 179 16.50 -11.63 -8.49
CA LEU A 179 16.27 -10.23 -8.90
C LEU A 179 15.17 -9.51 -8.09
N LEU A 180 14.40 -10.20 -7.25
CA LEU A 180 13.34 -9.59 -6.45
C LEU A 180 13.80 -8.40 -5.60
N PRO A 181 14.90 -8.47 -4.81
CA PRO A 181 15.34 -7.33 -4.01
C PRO A 181 15.77 -6.13 -4.86
N PHE A 182 16.25 -6.36 -6.09
CA PHE A 182 16.59 -5.27 -7.00
C PHE A 182 15.33 -4.50 -7.42
N PHE A 183 14.29 -5.18 -7.90
CA PHE A 183 13.04 -4.51 -8.27
C PHE A 183 12.32 -3.92 -7.06
N TYR A 184 12.33 -4.64 -5.94
CA TYR A 184 11.68 -4.19 -4.71
C TYR A 184 12.38 -3.00 -4.08
N TYR A 185 13.71 -2.89 -4.17
CA TYR A 185 14.45 -1.69 -3.79
C TYR A 185 13.95 -0.45 -4.52
N HIS A 186 13.73 -0.54 -5.83
CA HIS A 186 13.23 0.59 -6.62
C HIS A 186 11.82 0.98 -6.21
N PHE A 187 10.94 0.00 -5.97
CA PHE A 187 9.62 0.26 -5.37
C PHE A 187 9.76 1.00 -4.04
N LEU A 188 10.57 0.49 -3.11
CA LEU A 188 10.72 1.07 -1.77
C LEU A 188 11.33 2.47 -1.81
N LYS A 189 12.28 2.72 -2.72
CA LYS A 189 12.86 4.04 -2.97
C LYS A 189 11.78 5.03 -3.43
N LEU A 190 10.94 4.62 -4.38
CA LEU A 190 9.81 5.43 -4.85
C LEU A 190 8.85 5.76 -3.70
N ARG A 191 8.50 4.76 -2.88
CA ARG A 191 7.65 4.94 -1.69
C ARG A 191 8.26 5.89 -0.67
N TYR A 192 9.57 5.80 -0.42
CA TYR A 192 10.29 6.72 0.46
C TYR A 192 10.19 8.17 -0.07
N THR A 193 10.41 8.38 -1.37
CA THR A 193 10.33 9.72 -1.98
C THR A 193 8.91 10.27 -2.17
N SER A 194 7.88 9.47 -1.91
CA SER A 194 6.49 9.89 -2.16
C SER A 194 6.10 11.10 -1.33
N ARG A 195 5.61 12.15 -2.00
CA ARG A 195 5.10 13.36 -1.32
C ARG A 195 3.72 13.14 -0.68
N ARG A 196 2.91 12.23 -1.21
CA ARG A 196 1.52 12.02 -0.74
C ARG A 196 1.41 11.06 0.43
N ASN A 197 2.34 10.13 0.57
CA ASN A 197 2.36 9.18 1.66
C ASN A 197 3.69 9.30 2.44
N PRO A 198 3.69 9.98 3.60
CA PRO A 198 4.91 10.18 4.40
C PRO A 198 5.25 8.99 5.31
N TYR A 199 4.39 7.98 5.43
CA TYR A 199 4.51 6.93 6.45
C TYR A 199 5.76 6.08 6.29
N CYS A 200 6.16 5.75 5.06
CA CYS A 200 7.39 5.00 4.80
C CYS A 200 8.62 5.76 5.36
N ARG A 201 8.76 7.06 5.06
CA ARG A 201 9.84 7.89 5.63
C ARG A 201 9.77 7.98 7.15
N ARG A 202 8.57 8.17 7.70
CA ARG A 202 8.36 8.27 9.15
C ARG A 202 8.85 7.00 9.85
N VAL A 203 8.44 5.83 9.36
CA VAL A 203 8.87 4.54 9.94
C VAL A 203 10.38 4.33 9.78
N PHE A 204 10.98 4.69 8.64
CA PHE A 204 12.44 4.63 8.51
C PHE A 204 13.17 5.53 9.52
N SER A 205 12.67 6.73 9.78
CA SER A 205 13.21 7.64 10.80
C SER A 205 13.07 7.06 12.21
N GLU A 206 11.88 6.53 12.54
CA GLU A 206 11.62 5.86 13.82
C GLU A 206 12.56 4.66 14.03
N LEU A 207 12.72 3.81 13.01
CA LEU A 207 13.64 2.67 13.06
C LEU A 207 15.08 3.12 13.26
N ARG A 208 15.52 4.18 12.57
CA ARG A 208 16.86 4.75 12.73
C ARG A 208 17.09 5.20 14.17
N ILE A 209 16.14 5.93 14.77
CA ILE A 209 16.22 6.38 16.16
C ILE A 209 16.28 5.17 17.11
N ALA A 210 15.40 4.18 16.94
CA ALA A 210 15.37 2.98 17.76
C ALA A 210 16.68 2.18 17.68
N PHE A 211 17.26 2.05 16.49
CA PHE A 211 18.56 1.40 16.30
C PHE A 211 19.70 2.17 16.97
N HIS A 212 19.71 3.51 16.90
CA HIS A 212 20.69 4.31 17.63
C HIS A 212 20.55 4.12 19.16
N GLN A 213 19.33 4.18 19.69
CA GLN A 213 19.07 3.93 21.12
C GLN A 213 19.54 2.54 21.55
N LEU A 214 19.31 1.50 20.74
CA LEU A 214 19.78 0.14 21.00
C LEU A 214 21.32 0.04 20.97
N ALA A 215 21.97 0.73 20.03
CA ALA A 215 23.42 0.77 19.93
C ALA A 215 24.06 1.50 21.12
N ASP A 216 23.41 2.55 21.62
CA ASP A 216 23.92 3.38 22.71
C ASP A 216 23.57 2.82 24.10
N HIS A 217 22.74 1.78 24.18
CA HIS A 217 22.40 1.11 25.43
C HIS A 217 23.66 0.57 26.14
N PRO A 218 23.82 0.76 27.47
CA PRO A 218 25.05 0.40 28.20
C PRO A 218 25.35 -1.10 28.13
N ASN A 219 24.33 -1.96 28.12
CA ASN A 219 24.48 -3.41 28.04
C ASN A 219 24.63 -3.96 26.60
N CYS A 220 24.78 -3.09 25.58
CA CYS A 220 24.90 -3.53 24.19
C CYS A 220 26.34 -4.00 23.90
N PRO A 221 26.55 -5.27 23.48
CA PRO A 221 27.87 -5.76 23.13
C PRO A 221 28.49 -4.96 22.00
N GLN A 222 29.80 -4.72 22.06
CA GLN A 222 30.51 -3.88 21.09
C GLN A 222 30.34 -4.36 19.64
N PHE A 223 30.28 -5.67 19.42
CA PHE A 223 30.01 -6.25 18.10
C PHE A 223 28.64 -5.85 17.53
N VAL A 224 27.59 -5.94 18.35
CA VAL A 224 26.22 -5.55 17.97
C VAL A 224 26.15 -4.07 17.67
N ARG A 225 26.77 -3.23 18.52
CA ARG A 225 26.88 -1.78 18.30
C ARG A 225 27.52 -1.45 16.96
N SER A 226 28.63 -2.11 16.61
CA SER A 226 29.32 -1.91 15.33
C SER A 226 28.44 -2.30 14.14
N ILE A 227 27.74 -3.44 14.21
CA ILE A 227 26.80 -3.88 13.16
C ILE A 227 25.66 -2.88 12.98
N ILE A 228 25.04 -2.44 14.07
CA ILE A 228 23.92 -1.51 14.00
C ILE A 228 24.36 -0.21 13.35
N ARG A 229 25.45 0.41 13.84
CA ARG A 229 25.97 1.66 13.27
C ARG A 229 26.37 1.50 11.81
N GLY A 230 27.01 0.38 11.46
CA GLY A 230 27.35 0.06 10.07
C GLY A 230 26.13 -0.04 9.17
N THR A 231 25.10 -0.76 9.61
CA THR A 231 23.84 -0.96 8.88
C THR A 231 23.09 0.35 8.69
N VAL A 232 22.96 1.15 9.76
CA VAL A 232 22.29 2.46 9.70
C VAL A 232 23.02 3.38 8.72
N ASN A 233 24.35 3.42 8.76
CA ASN A 233 25.14 4.23 7.83
C ASN A 233 24.98 3.75 6.38
N PHE A 234 24.95 2.44 6.15
CA PHE A 234 24.73 1.87 4.83
C PHE A 234 23.34 2.23 4.27
N ILE A 235 22.27 2.01 5.05
CA ILE A 235 20.91 2.37 4.65
C ILE A 235 20.78 3.88 4.41
N SER A 236 21.39 4.71 5.26
CA SER A 236 21.37 6.18 5.12
C SER A 236 22.09 6.66 3.85
N ARG A 237 23.05 5.89 3.32
CA ARG A 237 23.67 6.19 2.01
C ARG A 237 22.78 5.80 0.83
N LEU A 238 21.90 4.82 1.03
CA LEU A 238 20.94 4.37 0.02
C LEU A 238 19.67 5.20 -0.01
N SER A 239 19.37 5.94 1.06
CA SER A 239 18.22 6.84 1.11
C SER A 239 18.43 8.04 0.18
N PRO A 240 17.46 8.38 -0.67
CA PRO A 240 17.45 9.63 -1.43
C PRO A 240 17.61 10.84 -0.51
N SER A 241 18.30 11.88 -0.97
CA SER A 241 18.40 13.15 -0.26
C SER A 241 17.00 13.65 0.09
N GLU A 242 16.77 13.99 1.36
CA GLU A 242 15.53 14.65 1.75
C GLU A 242 15.45 15.98 0.99
N HIS A 243 14.50 16.09 0.07
CA HIS A 243 14.15 17.39 -0.48
C HIS A 243 13.55 18.19 0.68
N THR A 244 14.35 19.05 1.29
CA THR A 244 13.86 20.17 2.10
C THR A 244 12.85 20.92 1.24
N ALA A 245 11.57 20.78 1.59
CA ALA A 245 10.51 21.62 1.07
C ALA A 245 10.53 22.96 1.81
#